data_AF-A0A7C8ET12-F1
#
_entry.id   AF-A0A7C8ET12-F1
#
_cell.length_a   1.000
_cell.length_b   1.000
_cell.length_c   1.000
_cell.angle_alpha   90.00
_cell.angle_beta   90.00
_cell.angle_gamma   90.00
#
_symmetry.space_group_name_H-M   'P 1'
#
loop_
_entity.id
_entity.type
_entity.pdbx_description
1 polymer ?
#
loop_
_entity_poly.entity_id
_entity_poly.type
_entity_poly.pdbx_seq_one_letter_code
_entity_poly.pdbx_strand_id
1 'polypeptide(L)'
;MINLHVPGDTSFHAQSIQDGVLRKMDISQRAEMTFELNANVRAAVEAGVRSRHPEYDDKTVGMAVTKLMIGDSLFKEAFGDIELEP
;
A
#
# COMPACT_ATOMS: atom_id res chain seq x y z
N MET A 1 0.08 -20.20 -21.60
CA MET A 1 1.52 -20.04 -21.32
C MET A 1 1.63 -18.88 -20.35
N ILE A 2 2.02 -19.12 -19.09
CA ILE A 2 2.19 -18.02 -18.12
C ILE A 2 3.52 -17.35 -18.47
N ASN A 3 3.47 -16.06 -18.81
CA ASN A 3 4.66 -15.29 -19.15
C ASN A 3 5.40 -14.95 -17.85
N LEU A 4 6.40 -15.76 -17.47
CA LEU A 4 7.26 -15.45 -16.33
C LEU A 4 8.21 -14.31 -16.74
N HIS A 5 7.83 -13.08 -16.43
CA HIS A 5 8.75 -11.95 -16.49
C HIS A 5 9.73 -12.06 -15.31
N VAL A 6 11.02 -12.17 -15.62
CA VAL A 6 12.10 -11.99 -14.63
C VAL A 6 12.38 -10.49 -14.54
N PRO A 7 12.23 -9.84 -13.37
CA PRO A 7 12.67 -8.46 -13.19
C PRO A 7 14.14 -8.26 -13.58
N GLY A 8 14.47 -7.12 -14.19
CA GLY A 8 15.82 -6.86 -14.72
C GLY A 8 16.92 -6.70 -13.65
N ASP A 9 16.52 -6.52 -12.39
CA ASP A 9 17.37 -6.37 -11.20
C ASP A 9 17.48 -7.66 -10.37
N THR A 10 16.94 -8.79 -10.85
CA THR A 10 17.04 -10.09 -10.18
C THR A 10 17.57 -11.18 -11.11
N SER A 11 18.05 -12.27 -10.52
CA SER A 11 18.44 -13.46 -11.29
C SER A 11 17.29 -14.46 -11.37
N PHE A 12 17.24 -15.24 -12.46
CA PHE A 12 16.26 -16.32 -12.59
C PHE A 12 16.33 -17.31 -11.41
N HIS A 13 17.53 -17.60 -10.91
CA HIS A 13 17.72 -18.45 -9.74
C HIS A 13 17.04 -17.85 -8.50
N ALA A 14 17.30 -16.58 -8.17
CA ALA A 14 16.68 -15.92 -7.03
C ALA A 14 15.14 -15.89 -7.14
N GLN A 15 14.60 -15.56 -8.32
CA GLN A 15 13.15 -15.59 -8.56
C GLN A 15 12.57 -17.00 -8.35
N SER A 16 13.23 -18.04 -8.86
CA SER A 16 12.77 -19.42 -8.70
C SER A 16 12.69 -19.87 -7.23
N ILE A 17 13.63 -19.40 -6.39
CA ILE A 17 13.61 -19.65 -4.95
C ILE A 17 12.45 -18.90 -4.30
N GLN A 18 12.27 -17.62 -4.61
CA GLN A 18 11.18 -16.81 -4.08
C GLN A 18 9.81 -17.41 -4.43
N ASP A 19 9.58 -17.76 -5.69
CA ASP A 19 8.36 -18.41 -6.15
C ASP A 19 8.11 -19.73 -5.41
N GLY A 20 9.16 -20.53 -5.23
CA GLY A 20 9.09 -21.79 -4.50
C GLY A 20 8.68 -21.61 -3.03
N VAL A 21 9.18 -20.57 -2.36
CA VAL A 21 8.80 -20.22 -0.98
C VAL A 21 7.36 -19.72 -0.95
N LEU A 22 7.01 -18.77 -1.82
CA LEU A 22 5.66 -18.19 -1.87
C LEU A 22 4.60 -19.25 -2.16
N ARG A 23 4.87 -20.24 -3.03
CA ARG A 23 3.92 -21.33 -3.34
C ARG A 23 3.66 -22.27 -2.17
N LYS A 24 4.60 -22.40 -1.23
CA LYS A 24 4.47 -23.29 -0.06
C LYS A 24 3.69 -22.66 1.09
N MET A 25 3.43 -21.35 1.05
CA MET A 25 2.70 -20.67 2.11
C MET A 25 1.25 -21.15 2.19
N ASP A 26 0.82 -21.49 3.39
CA ASP A 26 -0.59 -21.73 3.69
C ASP A 26 -1.39 -20.41 3.73
N ILE A 27 -2.71 -20.51 3.89
CA ILE A 27 -3.58 -19.34 3.89
C ILE A 27 -3.35 -18.41 5.09
N SER A 28 -2.94 -18.94 6.24
CA SER A 28 -2.67 -18.13 7.43
C SER A 28 -1.41 -17.29 7.23
N GLN A 29 -0.34 -17.90 6.72
CA GLN A 29 0.92 -17.21 6.39
C GLN A 29 0.72 -16.16 5.31
N ARG A 30 -0.10 -16.45 4.30
CA ARG A 30 -0.46 -15.46 3.27
C ARG A 30 -1.27 -14.30 3.85
N ALA A 31 -2.19 -14.57 4.76
CA ALA A 31 -2.99 -13.53 5.41
C ALA A 31 -2.11 -12.63 6.28
N GLU A 32 -1.21 -13.20 7.08
CA GLU A 32 -0.23 -12.45 7.88
C GLU A 32 0.62 -11.52 7.01
N MET A 33 1.23 -12.06 5.94
CA MET A 33 2.01 -11.25 4.98
C MET A 33 1.17 -10.16 4.33
N THR A 34 -0.10 -10.45 4.02
CA THR A 34 -1.01 -9.45 3.43
C THR A 34 -1.26 -8.31 4.40
N PHE A 35 -1.51 -8.59 5.68
CA PHE A 35 -1.73 -7.56 6.68
C PHE A 35 -0.47 -6.73 6.94
N GLU A 36 0.69 -7.37 7.02
CA GLU A 36 1.97 -6.68 7.15
C GLU A 36 2.24 -5.74 5.96
N LEU A 37 2.05 -6.22 4.74
CA LEU A 37 2.22 -5.40 3.54
C LEU A 37 1.25 -4.22 3.52
N ASN A 38 -0.02 -4.42 3.91
CA ASN A 38 -0.99 -3.34 4.00
C ASN A 38 -0.59 -2.28 5.03
N ALA A 39 -0.05 -2.70 6.18
CA ALA A 39 0.46 -1.76 7.19
C ALA A 39 1.65 -0.95 6.65
N ASN A 40 2.58 -1.60 5.97
CA ASN A 40 3.75 -0.95 5.37
C ASN A 40 3.37 0.06 4.29
N VAL A 41 2.41 -0.28 3.41
CA VAL A 41 1.90 0.64 2.39
C VAL A 41 1.24 1.86 3.05
N ARG A 42 0.42 1.67 4.09
CA ARG A 42 -0.21 2.78 4.81
C ARG A 42 0.83 3.71 5.44
N ALA A 43 1.84 3.15 6.11
CA ALA A 43 2.93 3.93 6.69
C ALA A 43 3.71 4.74 5.64
N ALA A 44 3.98 4.14 4.47
CA ALA A 44 4.64 4.85 3.37
C ALA A 44 3.79 6.00 2.82
N VAL A 45 2.48 5.80 2.67
CA VAL A 45 1.55 6.84 2.23
C VAL A 45 1.46 7.96 3.27
N GLU A 46 1.32 7.65 4.55
CA GLU A 46 1.32 8.65 5.64
C GLU A 46 2.60 9.48 5.67
N ALA A 47 3.76 8.84 5.53
CA ALA A 47 5.04 9.54 5.43
C ALA A 47 5.09 10.47 4.21
N GLY A 48 4.56 10.03 3.08
CA GLY A 48 4.43 10.83 1.86
C GLY A 48 3.52 12.05 2.02
N VAL A 49 2.39 11.92 2.72
CA VAL A 49 1.51 13.06 3.07
C VAL A 49 2.25 14.05 3.96
N ARG A 50 2.83 13.59 5.07
CA ARG A 50 3.58 14.46 6.01
C ARG A 50 4.74 15.18 5.34
N SER A 51 5.41 14.51 4.41
CA SER A 51 6.52 15.12 3.68
C SER A 51 6.08 16.26 2.76
N ARG A 52 4.84 16.24 2.25
CA ARG A 52 4.30 17.27 1.35
C ARG A 52 3.55 18.37 2.09
N HIS A 53 2.94 18.03 3.22
CA HIS A 53 2.15 18.92 4.07
C HIS A 53 2.66 18.85 5.52
N PRO A 54 3.85 19.41 5.82
CA PRO A 54 4.45 19.35 7.16
C PRO A 54 3.64 20.09 8.23
N GLU A 55 2.72 20.97 7.82
CA GLU A 55 1.80 21.70 8.69
C GLU A 55 0.58 20.88 9.12
N TYR A 56 0.34 19.71 8.52
CA TYR A 56 -0.80 18.86 8.88
C TYR A 56 -0.56 18.18 10.24
N ASP A 57 -1.59 18.25 11.09
CA ASP A 57 -1.66 17.42 12.29
C ASP A 57 -2.01 15.97 11.95
N ASP A 58 -1.89 15.08 12.94
CA ASP A 58 -2.12 13.64 12.76
C ASP A 58 -3.52 13.31 12.23
N LYS A 59 -4.52 14.11 12.63
CA LYS A 59 -5.91 13.92 12.20
C LYS A 59 -6.06 14.27 10.72
N THR A 60 -5.50 15.39 10.30
CA THR A 60 -5.52 15.88 8.92
C THR A 60 -4.75 14.93 8.01
N VAL A 61 -3.60 14.42 8.47
CA VAL A 61 -2.87 13.35 7.76
C VAL A 61 -3.74 12.11 7.59
N GLY A 62 -4.42 11.65 8.64
CA GLY A 62 -5.31 10.49 8.54
C GLY A 62 -6.44 10.69 7.52
N MET A 63 -7.01 11.90 7.43
CA MET A 63 -8.02 12.24 6.43
C MET A 63 -7.46 12.30 5.01
N ALA A 64 -6.26 12.85 4.81
CA ALA A 64 -5.54 12.84 3.53
C ALA A 64 -5.29 11.43 3.02
N VAL A 65 -4.75 10.56 3.88
CA VAL A 65 -4.54 9.17 3.54
C VAL A 65 -5.86 8.48 3.21
N THR A 66 -6.91 8.73 3.99
CA THR A 66 -8.24 8.16 3.72
C THR A 66 -8.76 8.60 2.35
N LYS A 67 -8.65 9.89 2.01
CA LYS A 67 -9.04 10.44 0.70
C LYS A 67 -8.28 9.76 -0.44
N LEU A 68 -6.98 9.53 -0.31
CA LEU A 68 -6.19 8.78 -1.29
C LEU A 68 -6.67 7.33 -1.47
N MET A 69 -7.08 6.67 -0.39
CA MET A 69 -7.46 5.25 -0.43
C MET A 69 -8.84 5.02 -1.05
N ILE A 70 -9.82 5.87 -0.74
CA ILE A 70 -11.21 5.68 -1.18
C ILE A 70 -11.59 6.53 -2.40
N GLY A 71 -10.76 7.52 -2.74
CA GLY A 71 -10.97 8.46 -3.83
C GLY A 71 -11.96 9.57 -3.49
N ASP A 72 -11.93 10.64 -4.29
CA ASP A 72 -12.66 11.88 -4.01
C ASP A 72 -14.17 11.70 -3.91
N SER A 73 -14.77 10.89 -4.79
CA SER A 73 -16.22 10.68 -4.80
C SER A 73 -16.71 10.07 -3.48
N LEU A 74 -16.09 8.96 -3.06
CA LEU A 74 -16.50 8.27 -1.83
C LEU A 74 -16.09 9.06 -0.58
N PHE A 75 -14.98 9.79 -0.63
CA PHE A 75 -14.60 10.68 0.46
C PHE A 75 -15.62 11.80 0.66
N LYS A 76 -16.07 12.44 -0.42
CA LYS A 76 -17.11 13.47 -0.36
C LYS A 76 -18.43 12.92 0.18
N GLU A 77 -18.84 11.73 -0.24
CA GLU A 77 -20.06 11.09 0.27
C GLU A 77 -19.99 10.78 1.78
N ALA A 78 -18.81 10.35 2.27
CA ALA A 78 -18.63 9.95 3.67
C ALA A 78 -18.33 11.13 4.62
N PHE A 79 -17.59 12.13 4.17
CA PHE A 79 -17.03 13.20 5.01
C PHE A 79 -17.47 14.61 4.61
N GLY A 80 -18.16 14.78 3.47
CA GLY A 80 -18.63 16.07 2.95
C GLY A 80 -17.59 16.83 2.14
N ASP A 81 -17.88 18.11 1.87
CA ASP A 81 -17.01 19.01 1.09
C ASP A 81 -15.90 19.62 1.96
N ILE A 82 -14.95 18.78 2.35
CA ILE A 82 -13.73 19.19 3.05
C ILE A 82 -12.62 19.39 2.01
N GLU A 83 -12.13 20.63 1.90
CA GLU A 83 -10.94 20.94 1.10
C GLU A 83 -9.71 20.39 1.80
N LEU A 84 -9.11 19.38 1.17
CA LEU A 84 -7.98 18.66 1.73
C LEU A 84 -7.15 18.10 0.60
N GLU A 85 -5.93 18.59 0.48
CA GLU A 85 -5.00 18.11 -0.53
C GLU A 85 -4.25 16.93 0.07
N PRO A 86 -4.37 15.74 -0.52
CA PRO A 86 -3.63 14.59 -0.03
C PRO A 86 -2.13 14.77 -0.24
#